data_AF-A0AA38XXE7-F1
#
_entry.id   AF-A0AA38XXE7-F1
#
_cell.length_a   1.000
_cell.length_b   1.000
_cell.length_c   1.000
_cell.angle_alpha   90.00
_cell.angle_beta   90.00
_cell.angle_gamma   90.00
#
_symmetry.space_group_name_H-M   'P 1'
#
loop_
_entity.id
_entity.type
_entity.pdbx_description
1 polymer ?
#
loop_
_entity_poly.entity_id
_entity_poly.type
_entity_poly.pdbx_seq_one_letter_code
_entity_poly.pdbx_strand_id
1 'polypeptide(L)'
;MSQLATEFVGKGGERNNWSEPFLASTSWWNNVPVRKILNVWGALEMFRDHIATFGQRLQMAGNSINNVECPMQVHIDCILDAQTGLEPGPMSVKIWEWLLEVL
;
A
#
# COMPACT_ATOMS: atom_id res chain seq x y z
N MET A 1 -11.32 -9.54 -22.56
CA MET A 1 -10.83 -9.38 -21.17
C MET A 1 -11.09 -10.69 -20.44
N SER A 2 -10.12 -11.23 -19.70
CA SER A 2 -10.26 -12.49 -18.98
C SER A 2 -11.28 -12.36 -17.85
N GLN A 3 -11.97 -13.46 -17.54
CA GLN A 3 -13.04 -13.56 -16.53
C GLN A 3 -12.65 -13.02 -15.13
N LEU A 4 -11.35 -13.01 -14.81
CA LEU A 4 -10.79 -12.50 -13.55
C LEU A 4 -10.86 -10.96 -13.42
N ALA A 5 -10.77 -10.21 -14.52
CA ALA A 5 -10.76 -8.74 -14.43
C ALA A 5 -12.13 -8.16 -14.02
N THR A 6 -13.21 -8.85 -14.38
CA THR A 6 -14.59 -8.44 -14.08
C THR A 6 -15.05 -8.73 -12.66
N GLU A 7 -14.29 -9.48 -11.86
CA GLU A 7 -14.64 -9.78 -10.47
C GLU A 7 -14.19 -8.70 -9.48
N PHE A 8 -13.08 -8.01 -9.77
CA PHE A 8 -12.48 -7.02 -8.87
C PHE A 8 -12.78 -5.57 -9.26
N VAL A 9 -13.01 -5.33 -10.56
CA VAL A 9 -13.47 -4.05 -11.08
C VAL A 9 -14.91 -4.28 -11.51
N GLY A 10 -15.88 -3.73 -10.79
CA GLY A 10 -17.30 -3.97 -11.01
C GLY A 10 -17.71 -3.77 -12.49
N LYS A 11 -18.88 -4.29 -12.88
CA LYS A 11 -19.37 -4.13 -14.26
C LYS A 11 -19.50 -2.63 -14.57
N GLY A 12 -18.73 -2.14 -15.54
CA GLY A 12 -18.98 -0.82 -16.15
C GLY A 12 -18.58 0.40 -15.30
N GLY A 13 -17.50 0.33 -14.52
CA GLY A 13 -16.97 1.51 -13.82
C GLY A 13 -17.65 1.83 -12.48
N GLU A 14 -18.36 0.85 -11.92
CA GLU A 14 -18.88 0.94 -10.55
C GLU A 14 -17.74 1.05 -9.54
N ARG A 15 -17.73 2.17 -8.80
CA ARG A 15 -16.82 2.39 -7.66
C ARG A 15 -17.29 1.52 -6.51
N ASN A 16 -16.43 0.63 -6.01
CA ASN A 16 -16.71 -0.23 -4.86
C ASN A 16 -15.46 -0.43 -4.00
N ASN A 17 -15.58 -1.18 -2.90
CA ASN A 17 -14.47 -1.41 -1.96
C ASN A 17 -13.25 -2.11 -2.58
N TRP A 18 -13.41 -2.83 -3.68
CA TRP A 18 -12.32 -3.52 -4.38
C TRP A 18 -11.60 -2.60 -5.37
N SER A 19 -12.34 -1.78 -6.11
CA SER A 19 -11.76 -0.79 -7.02
C SER A 19 -11.21 0.44 -6.29
N GLU A 20 -11.82 0.79 -5.15
CA GLU A 20 -11.46 1.94 -4.33
C GLU A 20 -11.51 1.56 -2.84
N PRO A 21 -10.44 0.91 -2.33
CA PRO A 21 -10.32 0.48 -0.93
C PRO A 21 -10.58 1.58 0.11
N PHE A 22 -10.38 2.85 -0.25
CA PHE A 22 -10.69 3.99 0.62
C PHE A 22 -12.20 4.17 0.89
N LEU A 23 -13.09 3.60 0.10
CA LEU A 23 -14.53 3.61 0.38
C LEU A 23 -14.93 2.58 1.45
N ALA A 24 -14.10 1.56 1.67
CA ALA A 24 -14.38 0.50 2.61
C ALA A 24 -14.32 1.01 4.06
N SER A 25 -15.33 0.66 4.85
CA SER A 25 -15.34 0.89 6.30
C SER A 25 -14.24 0.08 6.98
N THR A 26 -13.80 0.49 8.17
CA THR A 26 -12.82 -0.27 8.98
C THR A 26 -13.24 -1.73 9.18
N SER A 27 -14.53 -2.00 9.42
CA SER A 27 -15.04 -3.36 9.64
C SER A 27 -14.88 -4.30 8.45
N TRP A 28 -14.78 -3.76 7.24
CA TRP A 28 -14.54 -4.54 6.03
C TRP A 28 -13.14 -5.15 6.02
N TRP A 29 -12.19 -4.52 6.72
CA TRP A 29 -10.80 -4.95 6.85
C TRP A 29 -10.55 -5.84 8.06
N ASN A 30 -11.59 -6.33 8.74
CA ASN A 30 -11.41 -7.26 9.85
C ASN A 30 -10.93 -8.63 9.32
N ASN A 31 -9.96 -9.25 9.99
CA ASN A 31 -9.47 -10.61 9.68
C ASN A 31 -8.97 -10.79 8.24
N VAL A 32 -8.22 -9.82 7.68
CA VAL A 32 -7.60 -10.00 6.36
C VAL A 32 -6.65 -11.21 6.41
N PRO A 33 -6.71 -12.15 5.43
CA PRO A 33 -5.97 -13.41 5.49
C PRO A 33 -4.49 -13.23 5.08
N VAL A 34 -3.77 -12.35 5.77
CA VAL A 34 -2.35 -12.04 5.54
C VAL A 34 -1.59 -12.05 6.86
N ARG A 35 -0.33 -12.51 6.83
CA ARG A 35 0.54 -12.59 8.03
C ARG A 35 0.95 -11.20 8.53
N LYS A 36 1.37 -10.33 7.60
CA LYS A 36 1.87 -8.98 7.87
C LYS A 36 1.67 -8.10 6.66
N ILE A 37 1.45 -6.81 6.86
CA ILE A 37 1.30 -5.81 5.81
C ILE A 37 2.41 -4.76 5.98
N LEU A 38 3.06 -4.39 4.88
CA LEU A 38 3.84 -3.17 4.80
C LEU A 38 3.03 -2.13 4.05
N ASN A 39 2.82 -0.97 4.66
CA ASN A 39 2.25 0.21 4.01
C ASN A 39 3.31 1.30 4.04
N VAL A 40 3.94 1.55 2.90
CA VAL A 40 5.07 2.46 2.74
C VAL A 40 4.72 3.53 1.71
N TRP A 41 5.06 4.79 1.99
CA TRP A 41 4.80 5.90 1.08
C TRP A 41 5.85 7.00 1.20
N GLY A 42 5.96 7.83 0.17
CA GLY A 42 6.84 9.01 0.19
C GLY A 42 6.17 10.21 0.85
N ALA A 43 6.92 10.99 1.63
CA ALA A 43 6.40 12.22 2.25
C ALA A 43 6.00 13.30 1.22
N LEU A 44 6.53 13.21 -0.01
CA LEU A 44 6.24 14.10 -1.13
C LEU A 44 5.32 13.46 -2.18
N GLU A 45 4.59 12.40 -1.81
CA GLU A 45 3.67 11.70 -2.70
C GLU A 45 2.29 12.36 -2.75
N MET A 46 1.71 12.45 -3.95
CA MET A 46 0.39 13.07 -4.17
C MET A 46 -0.73 12.40 -3.35
N PHE A 47 -0.64 11.09 -3.12
CA PHE A 47 -1.63 10.32 -2.37
C PHE A 47 -1.23 10.06 -0.91
N ARG A 48 -0.19 10.73 -0.38
CA ARG A 48 0.34 10.52 0.99
C ARG A 48 -0.76 10.37 2.05
N ASP A 49 -1.66 11.36 2.15
CA ASP A 49 -2.68 11.38 3.20
C ASP A 49 -3.68 10.23 3.05
N HIS A 50 -3.98 9.82 1.81
CA HIS A 50 -4.85 8.68 1.54
C HIS A 50 -4.20 7.37 1.95
N ILE A 51 -2.91 7.20 1.66
CA ILE A 51 -2.13 6.01 2.04
C ILE A 51 -1.99 5.91 3.56
N ALA A 52 -1.67 7.04 4.22
CA ALA A 52 -1.58 7.12 5.67
C ALA A 52 -2.93 6.78 6.33
N THR A 53 -4.02 7.36 5.83
CA THR A 53 -5.38 7.09 6.34
C THR A 53 -5.78 5.63 6.13
N PHE A 54 -5.44 5.04 4.98
CA PHE A 54 -5.72 3.64 4.71
C PHE A 54 -4.96 2.72 5.66
N GLY A 55 -3.68 2.99 5.89
CA GLY A 55 -2.86 2.29 6.87
C GLY A 55 -3.41 2.35 8.30
N GLN A 56 -3.91 3.52 8.71
CA GLN A 56 -4.57 3.69 10.02
C GLN A 56 -5.84 2.84 10.12
N ARG A 57 -6.66 2.77 9.06
CA ARG A 57 -7.87 1.92 9.05
C ARG A 57 -7.54 0.45 9.18
N LEU A 58 -6.52 -0.04 8.45
CA LEU A 58 -6.05 -1.42 8.58
C LEU A 58 -5.58 -1.73 10.00
N GLN A 59 -4.85 -0.79 10.62
CA GLN A 59 -4.40 -0.92 12.00
C GLN A 59 -5.56 -0.95 12.99
N MET A 60 -6.54 -0.06 12.84
CA MET A 60 -7.75 -0.02 13.69
C MET A 60 -8.62 -1.28 13.54
N ALA A 61 -8.60 -1.93 12.37
CA ALA A 61 -9.26 -3.21 12.14
C ALA A 61 -8.50 -4.41 12.75
N GLY A 62 -7.38 -4.17 13.44
CA GLY A 62 -6.60 -5.19 14.14
C GLY A 62 -5.59 -5.93 13.27
N ASN A 63 -5.30 -5.45 12.05
CA ASN A 63 -4.31 -6.09 11.18
C ASN A 63 -2.87 -5.83 11.66
N SER A 64 -1.99 -6.81 11.47
CA SER A 64 -0.56 -6.66 11.69
C SER A 64 0.08 -5.85 10.55
N ILE A 65 0.20 -4.54 10.74
CA ILE A 65 0.66 -3.60 9.71
C ILE A 65 1.81 -2.72 10.21
N ASN A 66 2.80 -2.51 9.33
CA ASN A 66 3.86 -1.52 9.49
C ASN A 66 3.57 -0.32 8.58
N ASN A 67 3.17 0.81 9.16
CA ASN A 67 2.96 2.07 8.44
C ASN A 67 4.26 2.89 8.43
N VAL A 68 4.80 3.21 7.25
CA VAL A 68 6.12 3.84 7.10
C VAL A 68 6.06 5.00 6.11
N GLU A 69 6.24 6.22 6.62
CA GLU A 69 6.51 7.39 5.78
C GLU A 69 8.01 7.52 5.51
N CYS A 70 8.39 7.68 4.25
CA CYS A 70 9.77 7.87 3.81
C CYS A 70 10.03 9.37 3.54
N PRO A 71 10.87 10.05 4.36
CA PRO A 71 11.15 11.46 4.18
C PRO A 71 11.78 11.75 2.81
N MET A 72 11.40 12.89 2.21
CA MET A 72 11.93 13.39 0.93
C MET A 72 11.65 12.54 -0.31
N GLN A 73 11.04 11.36 -0.17
CA GLN A 73 10.77 10.46 -1.29
C GLN A 73 9.41 10.77 -1.95
N VAL A 74 9.35 10.54 -3.26
CA VAL A 74 8.15 10.68 -4.08
C VAL A 74 7.49 9.32 -4.35
N HIS A 75 6.41 9.32 -5.14
CA HIS A 75 5.82 8.09 -5.64
C HIS A 75 6.89 7.26 -6.36
N ILE A 76 6.96 5.96 -6.07
CA ILE A 76 7.85 4.96 -6.68
C ILE A 76 9.35 5.29 -6.61
N ASP A 77 9.81 6.07 -5.62
CA ASP A 77 11.20 6.54 -5.56
C ASP A 77 12.23 5.38 -5.58
N CYS A 78 11.91 4.25 -4.92
CA CYS A 78 12.72 3.03 -4.98
C CYS A 78 12.96 2.49 -6.41
N ILE A 79 11.97 2.64 -7.30
CA ILE A 79 12.06 2.24 -8.70
C ILE A 79 12.90 3.25 -9.48
N LEU A 80 12.74 4.54 -9.19
CA LEU A 80 13.53 5.60 -9.82
C LEU A 80 15.00 5.49 -9.46
N ASP A 81 15.32 5.22 -8.19
CA ASP A 81 16.68 4.95 -7.72
C ASP A 81 17.31 3.81 -8.54
N ALA A 82 16.62 2.67 -8.63
CA ALA A 82 17.08 1.51 -9.37
C ALA A 82 17.22 1.78 -10.88
N GLN A 83 16.29 2.51 -11.48
CA GLN A 83 16.31 2.83 -12.91
C GLN A 83 17.46 3.77 -13.27
N THR A 84 17.80 4.69 -12.38
CA THR A 84 18.83 5.71 -12.62
C THR A 84 20.22 5.31 -12.12
N GLY A 85 20.31 4.20 -11.37
CA GLY A 85 21.55 3.77 -10.72
C GLY A 85 21.93 4.64 -9.52
N LEU A 86 20.98 5.37 -8.95
CA LEU A 86 21.18 6.10 -7.71
C LEU A 86 21.19 5.13 -6.52
N GLU A 87 21.76 5.59 -5.42
CA GLU A 87 21.79 4.83 -4.18
C GLU A 87 20.36 4.61 -3.65
N PRO A 88 20.03 3.39 -3.19
CA PRO A 88 18.70 3.08 -2.67
C PRO A 88 18.32 3.96 -1.48
N GLY A 89 17.23 4.70 -1.60
CA GLY A 89 16.68 5.51 -0.51
C GLY A 89 15.94 4.70 0.57
N PRO A 90 15.39 5.39 1.58
CA PRO A 90 14.69 4.78 2.71
C PRO A 90 13.58 3.78 2.33
N MET A 91 12.83 4.03 1.27
CA MET A 91 11.73 3.19 0.80
C MET A 91 12.24 1.82 0.36
N SER A 92 13.32 1.78 -0.42
CA SER A 92 13.98 0.54 -0.81
C SER A 92 14.45 -0.25 0.41
N VAL A 93 15.14 0.42 1.33
CA VAL A 93 15.64 -0.18 2.56
C VAL A 93 14.51 -0.75 3.41
N LYS A 94 13.41 -0.01 3.60
CA LYS A 94 12.25 -0.44 4.40
C LYS A 94 11.51 -1.63 3.77
N ILE A 95 11.43 -1.67 2.45
CA ILE A 95 10.89 -2.84 1.73
C ILE A 95 11.78 -4.05 1.97
N TRP A 96 13.10 -3.92 1.86
CA TRP A 96 14.03 -5.05 2.07
C TRP A 96 14.07 -5.53 3.52
N GLU A 97 14.10 -4.63 4.50
CA GLU A 97 14.00 -4.95 5.93
C GLU A 97 12.72 -5.74 6.20
N TRP A 98 11.58 -5.28 5.68
CA TRP A 98 10.32 -5.99 5.84
C TRP A 98 10.33 -7.36 5.16
N LEU A 99 10.92 -7.50 3.97
CA LEU A 99 11.06 -8.78 3.29
C LEU A 99 11.83 -9.80 4.15
N LEU A 100 12.90 -9.39 4.83
CA LEU A 100 13.66 -10.27 5.72
C LEU A 100 12.83 -10.75 6.94
N GLU A 101 11.83 -9.99 7.37
CA GLU A 101 10.91 -10.38 8.45
C GLU A 101 9.78 -11.31 7.97
N VAL A 102 9.43 -11.26 6.68
CA VAL A 102 8.29 -12.02 6.12
C VAL A 102 8.66 -13.27 5.34
N LEU A 103 9.92 -13.38 4.89
CA LEU A 103 10.52 -14.63 4.41
C LEU A 103 10.64 -15.67 5.53
#